data_AF-A0A1X7KL60-F1
#
_entry.id   AF-A0A1X7KL60-F1
#
_cell.length_a   1.000
_cell.length_b   1.000
_cell.length_c   1.000
_cell.angle_alpha   90.00
_cell.angle_beta   90.00
_cell.angle_gamma   90.00
#
_symmetry.space_group_name_H-M   'P 1'
#
loop_
_entity.id
_entity.type
_entity.pdbx_description
1 polymer ?
#
loop_
_entity_poly.entity_id
_entity_poly.type
_entity_poly.pdbx_seq_one_letter_code
_entity_poly.pdbx_strand_id
1 'polypeptide(L)'
;MVYDVTHHRQERLRAIARWTEVGVLERRSQLPIEKAFADRVAERSTTFFKPVNTNDVDSVTFHRELSYLIDAFDSLPWRVDIAFDSTWKAFELETKEVSNGNATDRLKATAAILDSEIVERLCESFPVQSCEYLFARTVTDVVDETADNGLTNRMLYSTDSTIRQLLDHLKGAYGDGEFDSRRKGALLLRRALRGDTLTLGGVGDFRLDTTSRARILISLFLYTTRNERFHGASFSPFLSSAASLRTYTHPFFAFLASYYLLLAVWLEKRPEALGVDQVGLLRSLEENLKTSNDVFGGHWEK
;
A
#
# COMPACT_ATOMS: atom_id res chain seq x y z
N MET A 1 -22.11 7.19 -2.86
CA MET A 1 -23.20 6.72 -1.99
C MET A 1 -22.73 6.96 -0.56
N VAL A 2 -23.38 7.84 0.19
CA VAL A 2 -23.03 8.11 1.60
C VAL A 2 -23.81 7.09 2.43
N TYR A 3 -23.12 6.19 3.13
CA TYR A 3 -23.81 5.19 3.94
C TYR A 3 -24.25 5.78 5.28
N ASP A 4 -25.40 5.30 5.78
CA ASP A 4 -25.89 5.68 7.11
C ASP A 4 -24.93 5.18 8.20
N VAL A 5 -24.33 6.13 8.91
CA VAL A 5 -23.42 5.93 10.04
C VAL A 5 -24.11 5.14 11.15
N THR A 6 -25.41 5.39 11.36
CA THR A 6 -26.22 4.75 12.40
C THR A 6 -26.38 3.26 12.10
N HIS A 7 -26.72 2.91 10.86
CA HIS A 7 -26.80 1.52 10.40
C HIS A 7 -25.48 0.76 10.60
N HIS A 8 -24.36 1.28 10.10
CA HIS A 8 -23.05 0.59 10.23
C HIS A 8 -22.63 0.40 11.69
N ARG A 9 -22.91 1.40 12.54
CA ARG A 9 -22.66 1.30 13.98
C ARG A 9 -23.51 0.19 14.61
N GLN A 10 -24.80 0.12 14.28
CA GLN A 10 -25.70 -0.91 14.79
C GLN A 10 -25.27 -2.31 14.35
N GLU A 11 -24.91 -2.50 13.07
CA GLU A 11 -24.46 -3.80 12.56
C GLU A 11 -23.18 -4.30 13.25
N ARG A 12 -22.22 -3.41 13.53
CA ARG A 12 -21.03 -3.77 14.32
C ARG A 12 -21.38 -4.23 15.73
N LEU A 13 -22.30 -3.52 16.41
CA LEU A 13 -22.75 -3.89 17.76
C LEU A 13 -23.55 -5.21 17.74
N ARG A 14 -24.40 -5.42 16.74
CA ARG A 14 -25.15 -6.67 16.54
C ARG A 14 -24.22 -7.86 16.32
N ALA A 15 -23.15 -7.70 15.54
CA ALA A 15 -22.17 -8.75 15.33
C ALA A 15 -21.52 -9.19 16.65
N ILE A 16 -21.09 -8.25 17.49
CA ILE A 16 -20.52 -8.55 18.81
C ILE A 16 -21.57 -9.19 19.73
N ALA A 17 -22.78 -8.64 19.81
CA ALA A 17 -23.85 -9.19 20.64
C ALA A 17 -24.16 -10.65 20.27
N ARG A 18 -24.24 -10.94 18.96
CA ARG A 18 -24.45 -12.30 18.47
C ARG A 18 -23.31 -13.23 18.86
N TRP A 19 -22.05 -12.83 18.66
CA TRP A 19 -20.91 -13.66 19.04
C TRP A 19 -20.77 -13.86 20.54
N THR A 20 -21.26 -12.94 21.37
CA THR A 20 -21.35 -13.15 22.83
C THR A 20 -22.29 -14.31 23.16
N GLU A 21 -23.36 -14.52 22.39
CA GLU A 21 -24.34 -15.58 22.62
C GLU A 21 -23.86 -16.94 22.08
N VAL A 22 -23.29 -16.97 20.88
CA VAL A 22 -23.03 -18.24 20.15
C VAL A 22 -21.55 -18.53 19.89
N GLY A 23 -20.64 -17.67 20.34
CA GLY A 23 -19.22 -17.72 19.99
C GLY A 23 -18.94 -17.31 18.54
N VAL A 24 -17.67 -17.23 18.16
CA VAL A 24 -17.23 -16.90 16.78
C VAL A 24 -17.24 -18.18 15.93
N LEU A 25 -18.43 -18.76 15.74
CA LEU A 25 -18.64 -19.94 14.91
C LEU A 25 -19.26 -19.58 13.55
N GLU A 26 -20.03 -18.49 13.49
CA GLU A 26 -20.71 -18.01 12.29
C GLU A 26 -20.12 -16.69 11.81
N ARG A 27 -20.09 -16.50 10.49
CA ARG A 27 -19.75 -15.20 9.89
C ARG A 27 -20.86 -14.20 10.19
N ARG A 28 -20.49 -12.96 10.53
CA ARG A 28 -21.46 -11.86 10.63
C ARG A 28 -22.02 -11.50 9.25
N SER A 29 -23.17 -10.83 9.24
CA SER A 29 -23.69 -10.19 8.04
C SER A 29 -22.70 -9.18 7.46
N GLN A 30 -22.58 -9.17 6.14
CA GLN A 30 -21.78 -8.19 5.40
C GLN A 30 -22.45 -6.81 5.44
N LEU A 31 -21.63 -5.78 5.58
CA LEU A 31 -22.06 -4.40 5.43
C LEU A 31 -22.31 -4.08 3.94
N PRO A 32 -23.10 -3.03 3.64
CA PRO A 32 -23.43 -2.67 2.26
C PRO A 32 -22.23 -2.50 1.34
N ILE A 33 -21.14 -1.90 1.84
CA ILE A 33 -19.92 -1.71 1.04
C ILE A 33 -19.16 -3.03 0.78
N GLU A 34 -19.17 -3.95 1.74
CA GLU A 34 -18.54 -5.27 1.58
C GLU A 34 -19.27 -6.07 0.52
N LYS A 35 -20.62 -6.03 0.52
CA LYS A 35 -21.44 -6.65 -0.51
C LYS A 35 -21.20 -6.02 -1.88
N ALA A 36 -21.19 -4.69 -1.97
CA ALA A 36 -20.94 -3.99 -3.23
C ALA A 36 -19.55 -4.33 -3.81
N PHE A 37 -18.55 -4.53 -2.96
CA PHE A 37 -17.24 -4.99 -3.39
C PHE A 37 -17.27 -6.46 -3.83
N ALA A 38 -17.97 -7.33 -3.11
CA ALA A 38 -18.15 -8.73 -3.47
C ALA A 38 -18.77 -8.92 -4.85
N ASP A 39 -19.90 -8.25 -5.08
CA ASP A 39 -20.63 -8.29 -6.34
C ASP A 39 -19.72 -7.83 -7.48
N ARG A 40 -18.97 -6.74 -7.24
CA ARG A 40 -18.04 -6.20 -8.24
C ARG A 40 -16.88 -7.14 -8.55
N VAL A 41 -16.30 -7.82 -7.55
CA VAL A 41 -15.24 -8.82 -7.78
C VAL A 41 -15.80 -9.98 -8.61
N ALA A 42 -16.97 -10.49 -8.26
CA ALA A 42 -17.63 -11.58 -8.98
C ALA A 42 -17.98 -11.21 -10.44
N GLU A 43 -18.42 -9.97 -10.68
CA GLU A 43 -18.77 -9.48 -12.02
C GLU A 43 -17.56 -9.18 -12.90
N ARG A 44 -16.44 -8.73 -12.32
CA ARG A 44 -15.32 -8.14 -13.07
C ARG A 44 -14.07 -9.00 -13.14
N SER A 45 -14.02 -10.07 -12.36
CA SER A 45 -12.81 -10.87 -12.24
C SER A 45 -13.13 -12.35 -12.00
N THR A 46 -12.57 -13.22 -12.84
CA THR A 46 -12.54 -14.66 -12.60
C THR A 46 -11.39 -15.09 -11.69
N THR A 47 -10.38 -14.24 -11.52
CA THR A 47 -9.20 -14.50 -10.69
C THR A 47 -8.77 -13.19 -10.04
N PHE A 48 -9.12 -13.00 -8.76
CA PHE A 48 -8.89 -11.73 -8.06
C PHE A 48 -7.40 -11.41 -7.85
N PHE A 49 -6.60 -12.44 -7.62
CA PHE A 49 -5.16 -12.35 -7.49
C PHE A 49 -4.53 -13.70 -7.84
N LYS A 50 -3.39 -13.68 -8.52
CA LYS A 50 -2.64 -14.88 -8.89
C LYS A 50 -1.22 -14.80 -8.35
N PRO A 51 -0.84 -15.61 -7.34
CA PRO A 51 0.51 -15.61 -6.81
C PRO A 51 1.50 -16.25 -7.79
N VAL A 52 2.76 -15.84 -7.68
CA VAL A 52 3.92 -16.49 -8.31
C VAL A 52 4.20 -17.82 -7.60
N ASN A 53 4.55 -18.84 -8.39
CA ASN A 53 4.94 -20.14 -7.83
C ASN A 53 6.28 -20.03 -7.08
N THR A 54 6.36 -20.65 -5.92
CA THR A 54 7.57 -20.71 -5.09
C THR A 54 8.14 -22.13 -5.08
N ASN A 55 9.46 -22.23 -5.00
CA ASN A 55 10.13 -23.52 -4.80
C ASN A 55 10.27 -23.84 -3.31
N ASP A 56 10.54 -25.10 -3.01
CA ASP A 56 10.90 -25.52 -1.67
C ASP A 56 12.32 -25.06 -1.34
N VAL A 57 12.47 -24.39 -0.19
CA VAL A 57 13.76 -23.88 0.31
C VAL A 57 13.81 -24.23 1.79
N ASP A 58 14.85 -24.96 2.19
CA ASP A 58 15.07 -25.35 3.59
C ASP A 58 15.51 -24.15 4.44
N SER A 59 14.54 -23.31 4.81
CA SER A 59 14.74 -22.11 5.60
C SER A 59 13.54 -21.81 6.49
N VAL A 60 13.76 -21.81 7.80
CA VAL A 60 12.73 -21.45 8.79
C VAL A 60 12.20 -20.03 8.57
N THR A 61 13.08 -19.10 8.19
CA THR A 61 12.70 -17.72 7.88
C THR A 61 11.79 -17.68 6.65
N PHE A 62 12.14 -18.41 5.59
CA PHE A 62 11.33 -18.51 4.38
C PHE A 62 9.96 -19.12 4.64
N HIS A 63 9.88 -20.25 5.36
CA HIS A 63 8.59 -20.87 5.67
C HIS A 63 7.71 -19.98 6.57
N ARG A 64 8.31 -19.15 7.42
CA ARG A 64 7.56 -18.13 8.18
C ARG A 64 7.01 -17.05 7.25
N GLU A 65 7.77 -16.58 6.27
CA GLU A 65 7.27 -15.64 5.26
C GLU A 65 6.14 -16.27 4.42
N LEU A 66 6.28 -17.53 4.00
CA LEU A 66 5.22 -18.28 3.33
C LEU A 66 3.96 -18.38 4.20
N SER A 67 4.09 -18.63 5.50
CA SER A 67 2.92 -18.68 6.41
C SER A 67 2.14 -17.36 6.43
N TYR A 68 2.85 -16.22 6.42
CA TYR A 68 2.21 -14.92 6.33
C TYR A 68 1.58 -14.66 4.96
N LEU A 69 2.16 -15.18 3.87
CA LEU A 69 1.53 -15.11 2.55
C LEU A 69 0.26 -15.96 2.48
N ILE A 70 0.25 -17.14 3.10
CA ILE A 70 -0.96 -17.98 3.19
C ILE A 70 -2.05 -17.22 3.97
N ASP A 71 -1.74 -16.65 5.15
CA ASP A 71 -2.68 -15.81 5.91
C ASP A 71 -3.22 -14.64 5.06
N ALA A 72 -2.36 -14.06 4.22
CA ALA A 72 -2.75 -12.98 3.32
C ALA A 72 -3.73 -13.49 2.26
N PHE A 73 -3.44 -14.61 1.62
CA PHE A 73 -4.29 -15.18 0.56
C PHE A 73 -5.62 -15.69 1.10
N ASP A 74 -5.65 -16.29 2.29
CA ASP A 74 -6.89 -16.69 2.98
C ASP A 74 -7.80 -15.49 3.30
N SER A 75 -7.21 -14.29 3.41
CA SER A 75 -7.94 -13.05 3.62
C SER A 75 -8.52 -12.46 2.32
N LEU A 76 -8.06 -12.86 1.14
CA LEU A 76 -8.52 -12.32 -0.14
C LEU A 76 -9.82 -13.00 -0.64
N PRO A 77 -10.67 -12.28 -1.39
CA PRO A 77 -10.67 -10.82 -1.60
C PRO A 77 -11.23 -10.03 -0.40
N TRP A 78 -11.78 -10.70 0.60
CA TRP A 78 -12.74 -10.11 1.55
C TRP A 78 -12.15 -9.12 2.55
N ARG A 79 -10.86 -9.25 2.86
CA ARG A 79 -10.13 -8.48 3.86
C ARG A 79 -8.74 -8.15 3.35
N VAL A 80 -8.69 -7.42 2.24
CA VAL A 80 -7.42 -7.00 1.62
C VAL A 80 -6.56 -6.15 2.58
N ASP A 81 -7.21 -5.47 3.52
CA ASP A 81 -6.53 -4.72 4.57
C ASP A 81 -5.73 -5.63 5.53
N ILE A 82 -6.25 -6.82 5.84
CA ILE A 82 -5.55 -7.85 6.61
C ILE A 82 -4.51 -8.57 5.74
N ALA A 83 -4.80 -8.78 4.45
CA ALA A 83 -3.84 -9.35 3.51
C ALA A 83 -2.58 -8.49 3.39
N PHE A 84 -2.75 -7.16 3.36
CA PHE A 84 -1.64 -6.22 3.46
C PHE A 84 -0.84 -6.39 4.76
N ASP A 85 -1.51 -6.44 5.92
CA ASP A 85 -0.83 -6.57 7.22
C ASP A 85 0.02 -7.84 7.29
N SER A 86 -0.49 -8.97 6.78
CA SER A 86 0.26 -10.23 6.74
C SER A 86 1.40 -10.19 5.72
N THR A 87 1.15 -9.68 4.51
CA THR A 87 2.20 -9.55 3.47
C THR A 87 3.32 -8.60 3.91
N TRP A 88 2.99 -7.51 4.61
CA TRP A 88 3.98 -6.62 5.20
C TRP A 88 4.88 -7.34 6.20
N LYS A 89 4.34 -8.25 7.04
CA LYS A 89 5.17 -9.01 7.99
C LYS A 89 6.20 -9.87 7.26
N ALA A 90 5.81 -10.51 6.16
CA ALA A 90 6.74 -11.26 5.32
C ALA A 90 7.82 -10.34 4.72
N PHE A 91 7.41 -9.22 4.11
CA PHE A 91 8.34 -8.23 3.56
C PHE A 91 9.31 -7.65 4.60
N GLU A 92 8.79 -7.19 5.74
CA GLU A 92 9.60 -6.62 6.82
C GLU A 92 10.58 -7.65 7.40
N LEU A 93 10.18 -8.91 7.47
CA LEU A 93 11.03 -9.99 7.90
C LEU A 93 12.20 -10.20 6.92
N GLU A 94 11.91 -10.23 5.62
CA GLU A 94 12.91 -10.36 4.56
C GLU A 94 13.96 -9.26 4.62
N THR A 95 13.58 -8.03 4.98
CA THR A 95 14.53 -6.90 5.04
C THR A 95 15.71 -7.14 6.00
N LYS A 96 15.61 -8.11 6.92
CA LYS A 96 16.72 -8.52 7.80
C LYS A 96 17.85 -9.21 7.05
N GLU A 97 17.57 -9.87 5.94
CA GLU A 97 18.58 -10.47 5.07
C GLU A 97 19.31 -9.41 4.23
N VAL A 98 18.74 -8.20 4.12
CA VAL A 98 19.34 -7.10 3.36
C VAL A 98 20.32 -6.29 4.21
N SER A 99 19.94 -5.98 5.45
CA SER A 99 20.74 -5.14 6.33
C SER A 99 20.43 -5.40 7.80
N ASN A 100 21.44 -5.18 8.65
CA ASN A 100 21.30 -5.15 10.09
C ASN A 100 20.88 -3.75 10.56
N GLY A 101 20.14 -3.66 11.66
CA GLY A 101 19.75 -2.39 12.28
C GLY A 101 18.26 -2.28 12.55
N ASN A 102 17.80 -1.06 12.83
CA ASN A 102 16.38 -0.78 13.07
C ASN A 102 15.56 -0.89 11.76
N ALA A 103 14.24 -0.95 11.87
CA ALA A 103 13.36 -1.13 10.71
C ALA A 103 13.56 -0.04 9.63
N THR A 104 13.74 1.22 10.04
CA THR A 104 13.94 2.34 9.10
C THR A 104 15.20 2.15 8.26
N ASP A 105 16.32 1.75 8.87
CA ASP A 105 17.58 1.56 8.16
C ASP A 105 17.52 0.36 7.21
N ARG A 106 16.87 -0.73 7.64
CA ARG A 106 16.65 -1.90 6.77
C ARG A 106 15.78 -1.57 5.56
N LEU A 107 14.71 -0.82 5.73
CA LEU A 107 13.84 -0.39 4.64
C LEU A 107 14.57 0.54 3.66
N LYS A 108 15.44 1.43 4.15
CA LYS A 108 16.30 2.28 3.30
C LYS A 108 17.30 1.45 2.49
N ALA A 109 17.95 0.47 3.11
CA ALA A 109 18.87 -0.43 2.42
C ALA A 109 18.14 -1.30 1.40
N THR A 110 16.96 -1.80 1.74
CA THR A 110 16.09 -2.56 0.84
C THR A 110 15.73 -1.74 -0.40
N ALA A 111 15.34 -0.48 -0.22
CA ALA A 111 15.00 0.41 -1.35
C ALA A 111 16.16 0.61 -2.36
N ALA A 112 17.41 0.38 -1.96
CA ALA A 112 18.59 0.56 -2.81
C ALA A 112 18.96 -0.67 -3.64
N ILE A 113 18.42 -1.85 -3.31
CA ILE A 113 18.75 -3.11 -3.99
C ILE A 113 17.62 -3.66 -4.86
N LEU A 114 16.45 -3.01 -4.82
CA LEU A 114 15.28 -3.50 -5.54
C LEU A 114 15.46 -3.34 -7.05
N ASP A 115 14.93 -4.32 -7.76
CA ASP A 115 14.80 -4.27 -9.21
C ASP A 115 14.10 -2.99 -9.67
N SER A 116 14.75 -2.25 -10.57
CA SER A 116 14.26 -0.96 -11.01
C SER A 116 12.95 -1.07 -11.78
N GLU A 117 12.79 -2.08 -12.64
CA GLU A 117 11.58 -2.22 -13.47
C GLU A 117 10.35 -2.55 -12.61
N ILE A 118 10.52 -3.39 -11.59
CA ILE A 118 9.44 -3.70 -10.63
C ILE A 118 9.03 -2.45 -9.86
N VAL A 119 9.99 -1.69 -9.32
CA VAL A 119 9.71 -0.44 -8.59
C VAL A 119 9.00 0.56 -9.49
N GLU A 120 9.51 0.76 -10.71
CA GLU A 120 8.93 1.69 -11.67
C GLU A 120 7.49 1.31 -12.01
N ARG A 121 7.24 0.04 -12.32
CA ARG A 121 5.89 -0.45 -12.64
C ARG A 121 4.92 -0.28 -11.47
N LEU A 122 5.37 -0.58 -10.23
CA LEU A 122 4.56 -0.33 -9.03
C LEU A 122 4.25 1.16 -8.87
N CYS A 123 5.24 2.03 -8.98
CA CYS A 123 5.05 3.48 -8.85
C CYS A 123 4.21 4.09 -9.97
N GLU A 124 4.28 3.57 -11.20
CA GLU A 124 3.42 3.99 -12.31
C GLU A 124 1.93 3.72 -12.03
N SER A 125 1.67 2.59 -11.39
CA SER A 125 0.33 2.11 -11.07
C SER A 125 -0.27 2.67 -9.78
N PHE A 126 0.39 3.62 -9.11
CA PHE A 126 -0.08 4.18 -7.84
C PHE A 126 -1.52 4.70 -7.95
N PRO A 127 -2.49 4.22 -7.14
CA PRO A 127 -3.85 4.73 -7.16
C PRO A 127 -3.91 6.16 -6.65
N VAL A 128 -4.82 6.96 -7.19
CA VAL A 128 -5.03 8.33 -6.71
C VAL A 128 -5.32 8.37 -5.22
N GLN A 129 -6.20 7.50 -4.71
CA GLN A 129 -6.56 7.46 -3.30
C GLN A 129 -5.33 7.28 -2.39
N SER A 130 -4.36 6.49 -2.83
CA SER A 130 -3.09 6.29 -2.12
C SER A 130 -2.18 7.51 -2.21
N CYS A 131 -2.19 8.24 -3.33
CA CYS A 131 -1.48 9.51 -3.44
C CYS A 131 -2.10 10.60 -2.55
N GLU A 132 -3.42 10.67 -2.44
CA GLU A 132 -4.11 11.60 -1.53
C GLU A 132 -3.81 11.27 -0.07
N TYR A 133 -3.82 9.98 0.28
CA TYR A 133 -3.37 9.52 1.58
C TYR A 133 -1.93 9.96 1.87
N LEU A 134 -0.99 9.66 0.96
CA LEU A 134 0.41 9.99 1.14
C LEU A 134 0.63 11.51 1.23
N PHE A 135 -0.07 12.29 0.40
CA PHE A 135 -0.04 13.75 0.46
C PHE A 135 -0.55 14.25 1.81
N ALA A 136 -1.69 13.75 2.30
CA ALA A 136 -2.23 14.14 3.60
C ALA A 136 -1.19 13.92 4.70
N ARG A 137 -0.55 12.74 4.74
CA ARG A 137 0.43 12.41 5.78
C ARG A 137 1.74 13.19 5.69
N THR A 138 2.22 13.46 4.48
CA THR A 138 3.55 14.07 4.27
C THR A 138 3.52 15.59 4.07
N VAL A 139 2.35 16.16 3.81
CA VAL A 139 2.17 17.58 3.55
C VAL A 139 1.17 18.17 4.53
N THR A 140 -0.10 17.75 4.48
CA THR A 140 -1.17 18.34 5.29
C THR A 140 -0.88 18.21 6.78
N ASP A 141 -0.66 16.99 7.28
CA ASP A 141 -0.44 16.75 8.71
C ASP A 141 0.84 17.44 9.20
N VAL A 142 1.82 17.64 8.33
CA VAL A 142 3.08 18.33 8.67
C VAL A 142 2.86 19.84 8.77
N VAL A 143 2.08 20.43 7.87
CA VAL A 143 1.70 21.84 7.93
C VAL A 143 0.80 22.11 9.13
N ASP A 144 -0.11 21.19 9.44
CA ASP A 144 -1.05 21.27 10.55
C ASP A 144 -0.42 20.90 11.91
N GLU A 145 0.88 20.58 11.96
CA GLU A 145 1.60 20.14 13.16
C GLU A 145 0.99 18.90 13.85
N THR A 146 0.34 18.02 13.08
CA THR A 146 -0.32 16.79 13.54
C THR A 146 0.38 15.50 13.06
N ALA A 147 1.46 15.62 12.29
CA ALA A 147 2.19 14.49 11.75
C ALA A 147 2.81 13.61 12.85
N ASP A 148 2.73 12.29 12.66
CA ASP A 148 3.40 11.31 13.52
C ASP A 148 4.91 11.57 13.59
N ASN A 149 5.48 11.59 14.80
CA ASN A 149 6.91 11.80 15.02
C ASN A 149 7.77 10.77 14.25
N GLY A 150 7.30 9.53 14.15
CA GLY A 150 7.97 8.50 13.36
C GLY A 150 8.04 8.86 11.88
N LEU A 151 6.93 9.31 11.29
CA LEU A 151 6.87 9.80 9.91
C LEU A 151 7.75 11.03 9.69
N THR A 152 7.64 12.03 10.57
CA THR A 152 8.45 13.25 10.52
C THR A 152 9.94 12.91 10.55
N ASN A 153 10.36 11.98 11.40
CA ASN A 153 11.73 11.48 11.43
C ASN A 153 12.11 10.79 10.10
N ARG A 154 11.25 9.94 9.52
CA ARG A 154 11.53 9.30 8.22
C ARG A 154 11.67 10.32 7.09
N MET A 155 10.92 11.42 7.13
CA MET A 155 11.02 12.51 6.15
C MET A 155 12.28 13.37 6.36
N LEU A 156 12.53 13.83 7.59
CA LEU A 156 13.66 14.72 7.92
C LEU A 156 15.00 14.02 7.78
N TYR A 157 15.09 12.76 8.24
CA TYR A 157 16.28 11.91 8.09
C TYR A 157 16.28 11.14 6.77
N SER A 158 15.41 11.50 5.82
CA SER A 158 15.64 11.13 4.43
C SER A 158 16.91 11.85 3.99
N THR A 159 18.00 11.09 3.78
CA THR A 159 19.23 11.64 3.17
C THR A 159 19.01 12.05 1.71
N ASP A 160 17.85 11.73 1.14
CA ASP A 160 17.47 12.03 -0.22
C ASP A 160 17.04 13.50 -0.37
N SER A 161 17.88 14.30 -1.03
CA SER A 161 17.59 15.71 -1.32
C SER A 161 16.44 15.88 -2.31
N THR A 162 16.26 14.92 -3.23
CA THR A 162 15.24 14.98 -4.29
C THR A 162 13.85 14.78 -3.70
N ILE A 163 13.69 13.84 -2.77
CA ILE A 163 12.45 13.67 -2.01
C ILE A 163 12.14 14.93 -1.20
N ARG A 164 13.13 15.50 -0.52
CA ARG A 164 12.94 16.73 0.28
C ARG A 164 12.49 17.90 -0.59
N GLN A 165 13.14 18.11 -1.73
CA GLN A 165 12.77 19.15 -2.69
C GLN A 165 11.32 19.00 -3.19
N LEU A 166 10.88 17.78 -3.49
CA LEU A 166 9.49 17.51 -3.86
C LEU A 166 8.53 17.87 -2.72
N LEU A 167 8.80 17.40 -1.51
CA LEU A 167 7.93 17.62 -0.35
C LEU A 167 7.85 19.10 0.03
N ASP A 168 8.97 19.82 -0.02
CA ASP A 168 9.01 21.25 0.27
C ASP A 168 8.24 22.06 -0.79
N HIS A 169 8.34 21.69 -2.07
CA HIS A 169 7.52 22.27 -3.11
C HIS A 169 6.03 22.00 -2.88
N LEU A 170 5.66 20.75 -2.58
CA LEU A 170 4.26 20.37 -2.33
C LEU A 170 3.66 21.14 -1.14
N LYS A 171 4.44 21.33 -0.06
CA LYS A 171 4.04 22.15 1.10
C LYS A 171 3.84 23.61 0.71
N GLY A 172 4.79 24.22 0.00
CA GLY A 172 4.70 25.61 -0.38
C GLY A 172 3.58 25.92 -1.38
N ALA A 173 3.31 25.00 -2.31
CA ALA A 173 2.34 25.21 -3.39
C ALA A 173 0.91 24.71 -3.08
N TYR A 174 0.75 23.72 -2.20
CA TYR A 174 -0.53 23.04 -1.96
C TYR A 174 -0.83 22.79 -0.47
N GLY A 175 -0.03 23.33 0.44
CA GLY A 175 -0.16 23.12 1.88
C GLY A 175 -1.23 23.98 2.57
N ASP A 176 -2.00 24.79 1.83
CA ASP A 176 -3.04 25.68 2.36
C ASP A 176 -4.24 24.95 3.02
N GLY A 177 -4.29 23.62 2.89
CA GLY A 177 -5.32 22.78 3.47
C GLY A 177 -6.63 22.73 2.66
N GLU A 178 -6.77 23.47 1.57
CA GLU A 178 -7.97 23.45 0.74
C GLU A 178 -8.11 22.12 -0.02
N PHE A 179 -9.35 21.63 -0.19
CA PHE A 179 -9.63 20.35 -0.85
C PHE A 179 -9.05 20.29 -2.28
N ASP A 180 -9.25 21.35 -3.07
CA ASP A 180 -8.75 21.43 -4.44
C ASP A 180 -7.21 21.44 -4.49
N SER A 181 -6.56 22.13 -3.55
CA SER A 181 -5.11 22.15 -3.40
C SER A 181 -4.57 20.76 -3.04
N ARG A 182 -5.22 20.06 -2.10
CA ARG A 182 -4.86 18.66 -1.74
C ARG A 182 -4.95 17.73 -2.94
N ARG A 183 -6.04 17.80 -3.71
CA ARG A 183 -6.23 16.96 -4.91
C ARG A 183 -5.15 17.22 -5.95
N LYS A 184 -4.84 18.49 -6.24
CA LYS A 184 -3.79 18.89 -7.19
C LYS A 184 -2.40 18.45 -6.72
N GLY A 185 -2.09 18.63 -5.44
CA GLY A 185 -0.84 18.17 -4.84
C GLY A 185 -0.67 16.66 -4.91
N ALA A 186 -1.72 15.88 -4.62
CA ALA A 186 -1.72 14.44 -4.77
C ALA A 186 -1.50 13.98 -6.23
N LEU A 187 -2.07 14.70 -7.20
CA LEU A 187 -1.83 14.43 -8.63
C LEU A 187 -0.40 14.76 -9.06
N LEU A 188 0.19 15.84 -8.55
CA LEU A 188 1.59 16.17 -8.81
C LEU A 188 2.52 15.10 -8.23
N LEU A 189 2.26 14.66 -7.00
CA LEU A 189 2.97 13.54 -6.36
C LEU A 189 2.87 12.25 -7.20
N ARG A 190 1.68 11.95 -7.73
CA ARG A 190 1.46 10.81 -8.61
C ARG A 190 2.30 10.89 -9.89
N ARG A 191 2.39 12.07 -10.50
CA ARG A 191 3.24 12.30 -11.67
C ARG A 191 4.73 12.10 -11.35
N ALA A 192 5.18 12.60 -10.20
CA ALA A 192 6.55 12.37 -9.73
C ALA A 192 6.84 10.85 -9.58
N LEU A 193 5.91 10.09 -8.98
CA LEU A 193 6.03 8.64 -8.81
C LEU A 193 6.05 7.89 -10.14
N ARG A 194 5.28 8.33 -11.14
CA ARG A 194 5.34 7.82 -12.52
C ARG A 194 6.67 8.08 -13.22
N GLY A 195 7.53 8.91 -12.64
CA GLY A 195 8.81 9.28 -13.24
C GLY A 195 8.70 10.38 -14.29
N ASP A 196 7.59 11.14 -14.31
CA ASP A 196 7.45 12.33 -15.15
C ASP A 196 8.56 13.35 -14.81
N THR A 197 9.00 14.10 -15.83
CA THR A 197 9.78 15.33 -15.60
C THR A 197 8.82 16.46 -15.22
N LEU A 198 9.10 17.12 -14.10
CA LEU A 198 8.27 18.15 -13.49
C LEU A 198 9.02 19.48 -13.43
N THR A 199 8.28 20.58 -13.41
CA THR A 199 8.82 21.91 -13.10
C THR A 199 8.38 22.29 -11.70
N LEU A 200 9.33 22.35 -10.75
CA LEU A 200 9.03 22.67 -9.35
C LEU A 200 9.43 24.12 -9.05
N GLY A 201 8.56 25.08 -9.40
CA GLY A 201 8.82 26.50 -9.17
C GLY A 201 10.02 27.02 -9.97
N GLY A 202 10.98 27.68 -9.30
CA GLY A 202 12.21 28.19 -9.92
C GLY A 202 13.29 27.13 -10.17
N VAL A 203 13.04 25.88 -9.78
CA VAL A 203 13.87 24.73 -10.12
C VAL A 203 13.43 24.27 -11.52
N GLY A 204 14.39 24.07 -12.43
CA GLY A 204 14.14 23.58 -13.78
C GLY A 204 13.59 22.15 -13.82
N ASP A 205 14.16 21.31 -14.68
CA ASP A 205 13.69 19.92 -14.85
C ASP A 205 13.97 19.08 -13.59
N PHE A 206 12.91 18.71 -12.88
CA PHE A 206 12.93 17.82 -11.71
C PHE A 206 12.41 16.43 -12.07
N ARG A 207 13.09 15.38 -11.58
CA ARG A 207 12.63 14.00 -11.72
C ARG A 207 13.09 13.16 -10.53
N LEU A 208 12.22 12.27 -10.04
CA LEU A 208 12.62 11.27 -9.06
C LEU A 208 13.34 10.12 -9.75
N ASP A 209 14.51 9.74 -9.24
CA ASP A 209 15.15 8.49 -9.65
C ASP A 209 14.42 7.27 -9.06
N THR A 210 14.81 6.08 -9.48
CA THR A 210 14.15 4.83 -9.06
C THR A 210 14.37 4.54 -7.58
N THR A 211 15.53 4.92 -7.02
CA THR A 211 15.81 4.75 -5.59
C THR A 211 14.92 5.67 -4.74
N SER A 212 14.76 6.94 -5.14
CA SER A 212 13.85 7.88 -4.50
C SER A 212 12.41 7.39 -4.57
N ARG A 213 11.98 6.85 -5.73
CA ARG A 213 10.65 6.24 -5.90
C ARG A 213 10.45 5.03 -4.97
N ALA A 214 11.42 4.11 -4.90
CA ALA A 214 11.40 2.98 -3.96
C ALA A 214 11.32 3.45 -2.49
N ARG A 215 12.09 4.48 -2.13
CA ARG A 215 12.08 5.06 -0.77
C ARG A 215 10.72 5.66 -0.42
N ILE A 216 10.09 6.39 -1.33
CA ILE A 216 8.73 6.91 -1.11
C ILE A 216 7.75 5.74 -0.93
N LEU A 217 7.76 4.76 -1.83
CA LEU A 217 6.87 3.61 -1.79
C LEU A 217 7.02 2.83 -0.47
N ILE A 218 8.23 2.52 -0.05
CA ILE A 218 8.48 1.69 1.13
C ILE A 218 8.37 2.50 2.43
N SER A 219 9.14 3.58 2.54
CA SER A 219 9.37 4.27 3.82
C SER A 219 8.30 5.30 4.16
N LEU A 220 7.75 5.98 3.15
CA LEU A 220 6.75 7.02 3.36
C LEU A 220 5.32 6.50 3.18
N PHE A 221 5.10 5.58 2.23
CA PHE A 221 3.79 4.99 2.00
C PHE A 221 3.56 3.73 2.84
N LEU A 222 4.14 2.58 2.46
CA LEU A 222 3.80 1.29 3.08
C LEU A 222 4.08 1.25 4.59
N TYR A 223 5.24 1.75 5.03
CA TYR A 223 5.59 1.75 6.45
C TYR A 223 4.64 2.64 7.28
N THR A 224 4.24 3.78 6.73
CA THR A 224 3.27 4.67 7.39
C THR A 224 1.89 4.03 7.45
N THR A 225 1.40 3.47 6.33
CA THR A 225 0.13 2.73 6.29
C THR A 225 0.11 1.60 7.31
N ARG A 226 1.20 0.82 7.41
CA ARG A 226 1.31 -0.24 8.42
C ARG A 226 1.32 0.31 9.84
N ASN A 227 2.09 1.35 10.14
CA ASN A 227 2.18 1.88 11.50
C ASN A 227 0.83 2.44 11.98
N GLU A 228 0.09 3.13 11.13
CA GLU A 228 -1.23 3.64 11.49
C GLU A 228 -2.22 2.52 11.79
N ARG A 229 -2.16 1.43 11.01
CA ARG A 229 -3.00 0.25 11.26
C ARG A 229 -2.61 -0.46 12.55
N PHE A 230 -1.31 -0.65 12.78
CA PHE A 230 -0.78 -1.31 13.98
C PHE A 230 -1.12 -0.53 15.27
N HIS A 231 -1.03 0.80 15.23
CA HIS A 231 -1.34 1.66 16.37
C HIS A 231 -2.82 2.05 16.48
N GLY A 232 -3.71 1.48 15.64
CA GLY A 232 -5.15 1.72 15.71
C GLY A 232 -5.59 3.13 15.26
N ALA A 233 -4.69 3.89 14.63
CA ALA A 233 -4.99 5.22 14.07
C ALA A 233 -5.82 5.13 12.78
N SER A 234 -5.83 3.95 12.13
CA SER A 234 -6.69 3.67 10.98
C SER A 234 -7.86 2.76 11.35
N PHE A 235 -9.06 3.20 11.01
CA PHE A 235 -10.24 2.33 11.03
C PHE A 235 -10.28 1.43 9.78
N SER A 236 -10.73 0.17 9.90
CA SER A 236 -10.79 -0.73 8.74
C SER A 236 -11.80 -0.21 7.70
N PRO A 237 -11.41 -0.05 6.42
CA PRO A 237 -12.32 0.43 5.39
C PRO A 237 -13.47 -0.58 5.14
N PHE A 238 -13.28 -1.86 5.45
CA PHE A 238 -14.31 -2.88 5.32
C PHE A 238 -15.41 -2.79 6.37
N LEU A 239 -15.19 -2.03 7.44
CA LEU A 239 -16.14 -1.85 8.53
C LEU A 239 -16.73 -0.43 8.60
N SER A 240 -16.26 0.47 7.74
CA SER A 240 -16.51 1.91 7.85
C SER A 240 -17.73 2.35 7.04
N SER A 241 -18.57 3.20 7.62
CA SER A 241 -19.66 3.87 6.89
C SER A 241 -19.15 4.91 5.89
N ALA A 242 -17.91 5.38 6.04
CA ALA A 242 -17.32 6.36 5.13
C ALA A 242 -16.63 5.70 3.92
N ALA A 243 -16.50 4.37 3.90
CA ALA A 243 -15.80 3.68 2.84
C ALA A 243 -16.58 3.65 1.53
N SER A 244 -15.85 3.62 0.43
CA SER A 244 -16.34 3.42 -0.92
C SER A 244 -15.42 2.44 -1.67
N LEU A 245 -15.80 2.04 -2.88
CA LEU A 245 -14.93 1.22 -3.73
C LEU A 245 -13.57 1.88 -3.99
N ARG A 246 -13.54 3.21 -4.09
CA ARG A 246 -12.30 4.00 -4.18
C ARG A 246 -11.45 3.86 -2.91
N THR A 247 -12.07 3.80 -1.74
CA THR A 247 -11.34 3.58 -0.48
C THR A 247 -10.61 2.23 -0.47
N TYR A 248 -11.13 1.22 -1.18
CA TYR A 248 -10.53 -0.13 -1.20
C TYR A 248 -9.31 -0.22 -2.13
N THR A 249 -9.09 0.74 -3.03
CA THR A 249 -7.88 0.75 -3.88
C THR A 249 -6.62 0.93 -3.04
N HIS A 250 -6.71 1.64 -1.92
CA HIS A 250 -5.58 1.90 -1.03
C HIS A 250 -5.02 0.62 -0.37
N PRO A 251 -5.80 -0.13 0.44
CA PRO A 251 -5.30 -1.38 1.02
C PRO A 251 -4.96 -2.41 -0.06
N PHE A 252 -5.65 -2.41 -1.19
CA PHE A 252 -5.31 -3.29 -2.30
C PHE A 252 -3.93 -2.99 -2.88
N PHE A 253 -3.64 -1.73 -3.20
CA PHE A 253 -2.33 -1.36 -3.72
C PHE A 253 -1.23 -1.56 -2.68
N ALA A 254 -1.52 -1.32 -1.40
CA ALA A 254 -0.57 -1.61 -0.32
C ALA A 254 -0.22 -3.10 -0.27
N PHE A 255 -1.22 -3.99 -0.33
CA PHE A 255 -1.02 -5.44 -0.45
C PHE A 255 -0.19 -5.80 -1.69
N LEU A 256 -0.61 -5.33 -2.87
CA LEU A 256 0.04 -5.64 -4.15
C LEU A 256 1.51 -5.20 -4.14
N ALA A 257 1.78 -3.97 -3.73
CA ALA A 257 3.14 -3.44 -3.65
C ALA A 257 3.99 -4.22 -2.65
N SER A 258 3.49 -4.49 -1.43
CA SER A 258 4.24 -5.29 -0.46
C SER A 258 4.56 -6.69 -0.97
N TYR A 259 3.63 -7.33 -1.68
CA TYR A 259 3.85 -8.65 -2.26
C TYR A 259 4.98 -8.63 -3.29
N TYR A 260 4.89 -7.74 -4.29
CA TYR A 260 5.90 -7.69 -5.35
C TYR A 260 7.26 -7.16 -4.87
N LEU A 261 7.28 -6.32 -3.84
CA LEU A 261 8.53 -5.91 -3.20
C LEU A 261 9.17 -7.08 -2.43
N LEU A 262 8.40 -7.91 -1.73
CA LEU A 262 8.92 -9.14 -1.13
C LEU A 262 9.55 -10.05 -2.19
N LEU A 263 8.83 -10.31 -3.28
CA LEU A 263 9.35 -11.14 -4.37
C LEU A 263 10.58 -10.53 -5.04
N ALA A 264 10.64 -9.21 -5.18
CA ALA A 264 11.83 -8.52 -5.70
C ALA A 264 13.03 -8.67 -4.76
N VAL A 265 12.84 -8.65 -3.44
CA VAL A 265 13.93 -8.95 -2.50
C VAL A 265 14.33 -10.43 -2.57
N TRP A 266 13.37 -11.36 -2.71
CA TRP A 266 13.69 -12.77 -2.94
C TRP A 266 14.49 -12.97 -4.22
N LEU A 267 14.11 -12.32 -5.32
CA LEU A 267 14.85 -12.39 -6.58
C LEU A 267 16.32 -11.97 -6.42
N GLU A 268 16.57 -10.97 -5.59
CA GLU A 268 17.93 -10.45 -5.34
C GLU A 268 18.72 -11.28 -4.30
N LYS A 269 18.05 -11.78 -3.25
CA LYS A 269 18.73 -12.38 -2.07
C LYS A 269 18.65 -13.90 -1.99
N ARG A 270 17.64 -14.50 -2.61
CA ARG A 270 17.35 -15.94 -2.59
C ARG A 270 16.59 -16.36 -3.86
N PRO A 271 17.14 -16.12 -5.06
CA PRO A 271 16.44 -16.38 -6.33
C PRO A 271 15.94 -17.83 -6.45
N GLU A 272 16.59 -18.79 -5.79
CA GLU A 272 16.19 -20.19 -5.71
C GLU A 272 14.78 -20.39 -5.13
N ALA A 273 14.28 -19.45 -4.31
CA ALA A 273 12.93 -19.49 -3.75
C ALA A 273 11.82 -19.25 -4.78
N LEU A 274 12.14 -18.63 -5.92
CA LEU A 274 11.17 -18.28 -6.96
C LEU A 274 11.17 -19.31 -8.07
N GLY A 275 9.97 -19.74 -8.47
CA GLY A 275 9.77 -20.56 -9.68
C GLY A 275 9.83 -19.77 -10.99
N VAL A 276 10.17 -18.49 -10.94
CA VAL A 276 10.22 -17.57 -12.08
C VAL A 276 11.43 -16.65 -11.96
N ASP A 277 11.90 -16.16 -13.10
CA ASP A 277 12.91 -15.10 -13.19
C ASP A 277 12.27 -13.70 -13.14
N GLN A 278 13.10 -12.66 -13.30
CA GLN A 278 12.68 -11.26 -13.35
C GLN A 278 11.56 -11.02 -14.38
N VAL A 279 11.67 -11.62 -15.58
CA VAL A 279 10.69 -11.46 -16.66
C VAL A 279 9.35 -12.10 -16.29
N GLY A 280 9.38 -13.29 -15.69
CA GLY A 280 8.17 -13.96 -15.19
C GLY A 280 7.53 -13.18 -14.04
N LEU A 281 8.33 -12.58 -13.16
CA LEU A 281 7.85 -11.74 -12.06
C LEU A 281 7.16 -10.47 -12.57
N LEU A 282 7.75 -9.77 -13.54
CA LEU A 282 7.16 -8.60 -14.19
C LEU A 282 5.84 -8.94 -14.90
N ARG A 283 5.80 -10.07 -15.62
CA ARG A 283 4.57 -10.55 -16.26
C ARG A 283 3.47 -10.81 -15.24
N SER A 284 3.80 -11.45 -14.12
CA SER A 284 2.87 -11.66 -13.02
C SER A 284 2.37 -10.33 -12.46
N LEU A 285 3.26 -9.33 -12.28
CA LEU A 285 2.89 -7.99 -11.82
C LEU A 285 1.89 -7.34 -12.78
N GLU A 286 2.14 -7.39 -14.09
CA GLU A 286 1.25 -6.86 -15.11
C GLU A 286 -0.11 -7.57 -15.13
N GLU A 287 -0.15 -8.89 -15.00
CA GLU A 287 -1.40 -9.67 -14.88
C GLU A 287 -2.24 -9.20 -13.68
N ASN A 288 -1.64 -9.09 -12.49
CA ASN A 288 -2.37 -8.67 -11.30
C ASN A 288 -2.74 -7.18 -11.33
N LEU A 289 -1.93 -6.31 -11.94
CA LEU A 289 -2.30 -4.90 -12.19
C LEU A 289 -3.47 -4.77 -13.15
N LYS A 290 -3.53 -5.61 -14.18
CA LYS A 290 -4.68 -5.68 -15.09
C LYS A 290 -5.94 -6.08 -14.33
N THR A 291 -5.88 -7.15 -13.53
CA THR A 291 -7.01 -7.55 -12.66
C THR A 291 -7.45 -6.42 -11.74
N SER A 292 -6.49 -5.67 -11.17
CA SER A 292 -6.77 -4.51 -10.33
C SER A 292 -7.57 -3.45 -11.08
N ASN A 293 -7.14 -3.12 -12.31
CA ASN A 293 -7.84 -2.18 -13.17
C ASN A 293 -9.23 -2.68 -13.59
N ASP A 294 -9.39 -3.98 -13.85
CA ASP A 294 -10.69 -4.56 -14.20
C ASP A 294 -11.67 -4.47 -13.00
N VAL A 295 -11.19 -4.78 -11.80
CA VAL A 295 -11.99 -4.68 -10.56
C VAL A 295 -12.28 -3.23 -10.22
N PHE A 296 -11.29 -2.35 -10.08
CA PHE A 296 -11.51 -1.00 -9.58
C PHE A 296 -11.92 0.02 -10.64
N GLY A 297 -11.55 -0.21 -11.91
CA GLY A 297 -11.83 0.68 -13.04
C GLY A 297 -11.46 2.13 -12.73
N GLY A 298 -12.38 3.05 -13.02
CA GLY A 298 -12.18 4.47 -12.77
C GLY A 298 -11.91 4.84 -11.30
N HIS A 299 -12.20 3.98 -10.33
CA HIS A 299 -11.87 4.24 -8.91
C HIS A 299 -10.36 4.19 -8.63
N TRP A 300 -9.58 3.52 -9.47
CA TRP A 300 -8.11 3.48 -9.37
C TRP A 300 -7.48 4.83 -9.75
N GLU A 301 -8.04 5.45 -10.79
CA GLU A 301 -7.52 6.66 -11.43
C GLU A 301 -8.13 7.97 -10.90
N LYS A 302 -9.26 7.92 -10.18
CA LYS A 302 -10.02 9.12 -9.79
C LYS A 302 -10.00 9.37 -8.30
#